data_AF-A0A7K9IBZ3-F1
#
_entry.id   AF-A0A7K9IBZ3-F1
#
_cell.length_a   1.000
_cell.length_b   1.000
_cell.length_c   1.000
_cell.angle_alpha   90.00
_cell.angle_beta   90.00
_cell.angle_gamma   90.00
#
_symmetry.space_group_name_H-M   'P 1'
#
loop_
_entity.id
_entity.type
_entity.pdbx_description
1 polymer ?
#
loop_
_entity_poly.entity_id
_entity_poly.type
_entity_poly.pdbx_seq_one_letter_code
_entity_poly.pdbx_strand_id
1 'polypeptide(L)'
;LISVKSSSKDTLPAGGEKHGDSSREEPWETALRSTVVDMEAGELQGRKVSVWDLLHSKYIPEENRKELLELFQAGELTLEQVETVVRAIVTKAEAARAKQVTNASGSRAE
;
A
#
# COMPACT_ATOMS: atom_id res chain seq x y z
N LEU A 1 56.30 -2.11 -17.37
CA LEU A 1 55.12 -2.35 -18.22
C LEU A 1 54.09 -3.13 -17.42
N ILE A 2 52.86 -2.63 -17.49
CA ILE A 2 51.63 -2.98 -16.77
C ILE A 2 51.25 -4.47 -16.76
N SER A 3 50.66 -4.93 -15.65
CA SER A 3 49.29 -5.46 -15.71
C SER A 3 48.62 -5.35 -14.35
N VAL A 4 47.75 -4.34 -14.27
CA VAL A 4 46.65 -4.27 -13.30
C VAL A 4 45.62 -5.34 -13.62
N LYS A 5 44.96 -5.86 -12.59
CA LYS A 5 43.58 -6.39 -12.62
C LYS A 5 43.09 -6.29 -11.18
N SER A 6 42.56 -5.13 -10.82
CA SER A 6 41.14 -4.76 -10.89
C SER A 6 40.27 -5.72 -10.09
N SER A 7 40.08 -5.30 -8.84
CA SER A 7 38.83 -5.46 -8.09
C SER A 7 37.62 -5.35 -9.01
N SER A 8 36.69 -6.28 -8.84
CA SER A 8 35.26 -6.07 -8.92
C SER A 8 34.58 -7.41 -8.62
N LYS A 9 34.28 -7.64 -7.35
CA LYS A 9 33.26 -8.62 -6.96
C LYS A 9 31.99 -7.83 -6.69
N ASP A 10 31.36 -7.40 -7.78
CA ASP A 10 30.02 -6.88 -7.78
C ASP A 10 29.06 -8.06 -7.65
N THR A 11 28.44 -8.18 -6.48
CA THR A 11 27.27 -9.05 -6.31
C THR A 11 26.29 -8.31 -5.42
N LEU A 12 25.39 -7.58 -6.07
CA LEU A 12 24.07 -7.23 -5.56
C LEU A 12 23.08 -7.47 -6.71
N PRO A 13 21.99 -8.20 -6.43
CA PRO A 13 20.68 -7.57 -6.32
C PRO A 13 20.05 -7.90 -4.96
N ALA A 14 19.49 -6.94 -4.23
CA ALA A 14 18.15 -6.36 -4.43
C ALA A 14 17.03 -7.38 -4.12
N GLY A 15 16.36 -7.19 -2.98
CA GLY A 15 15.21 -7.99 -2.56
C GLY A 15 15.28 -8.25 -1.06
N GLY A 16 14.37 -7.65 -0.29
CA GLY A 16 14.44 -7.62 1.16
C GLY A 16 14.19 -8.98 1.80
N GLU A 17 15.07 -9.35 2.72
CA GLU A 17 14.81 -10.42 3.68
C GLU A 17 15.41 -10.02 5.03
N LYS A 18 14.77 -9.01 5.63
CA LYS A 18 14.85 -8.79 7.07
C LYS A 18 13.43 -8.79 7.60
N HIS A 19 12.88 -9.97 7.84
CA HIS A 19 11.94 -10.12 8.94
C HIS A 19 12.40 -11.34 9.75
N GLY A 20 13.25 -11.03 10.73
CA GLY A 20 13.54 -11.93 11.81
C GLY A 20 12.30 -12.07 12.69
N ASP A 21 11.85 -13.31 12.79
CA ASP A 21 11.54 -14.04 14.01
C ASP A 21 10.49 -13.50 15.00
N SER A 22 9.44 -14.33 15.12
CA SER A 22 8.70 -14.70 16.34
C SER A 22 7.85 -13.66 17.07
N SER A 23 6.54 -13.70 16.83
CA SER A 23 5.54 -13.93 17.91
C SER A 23 4.12 -14.11 17.34
N ARG A 24 3.72 -15.35 16.96
CA ARG A 24 2.33 -15.72 16.61
C ARG A 24 1.59 -14.62 15.81
N GLU A 25 2.23 -14.15 14.76
CA GLU A 25 1.61 -13.25 13.80
C GLU A 25 0.77 -14.11 12.87
N GLU A 26 -0.51 -13.77 12.73
CA GLU A 26 -1.41 -14.55 11.91
C GLU A 26 -0.89 -14.57 10.45
N PRO A 27 -0.92 -15.73 9.76
CA PRO A 27 -0.36 -15.85 8.41
C PRO A 27 -0.91 -14.81 7.43
N TRP A 28 -2.17 -14.45 7.62
CA TRP A 28 -2.89 -13.48 6.81
C TRP A 28 -2.40 -12.05 7.04
N GLU A 29 -1.98 -11.67 8.26
CA GLU A 29 -1.45 -10.34 8.56
C GLU A 29 -0.10 -10.12 7.87
N THR A 30 0.77 -11.14 7.94
CA THR A 30 2.11 -11.10 7.31
C THR A 30 2.00 -10.98 5.80
N ALA A 31 1.03 -11.69 5.19
CA ALA A 31 0.75 -11.59 3.76
C ALA A 31 0.33 -10.17 3.35
N LEU A 32 -0.56 -9.53 4.11
CA LEU A 32 -1.00 -8.15 3.84
C LEU A 32 0.13 -7.13 4.04
N ARG A 33 1.00 -7.31 5.05
CA ARG A 33 2.18 -6.45 5.28
C ARG A 33 3.26 -6.61 4.23
N SER A 34 3.47 -7.83 3.74
CA SER A 34 4.46 -8.12 2.69
C SER A 34 4.00 -7.63 1.32
N THR A 35 2.70 -7.45 1.13
CA THR A 35 2.13 -6.97 -0.13
C THR A 35 2.18 -5.46 -0.20
N VAL A 36 3.03 -4.95 -1.08
CA VAL A 36 3.20 -3.52 -1.33
C VAL A 36 2.44 -3.10 -2.59
N VAL A 37 1.62 -2.06 -2.45
CA VAL A 37 0.81 -1.51 -3.53
C VAL A 37 1.42 -0.19 -3.96
N ASP A 38 1.60 -0.03 -5.27
CA ASP A 38 1.96 1.26 -5.86
C ASP A 38 0.69 2.08 -6.02
N MET A 39 0.65 3.23 -5.35
CA MET A 39 -0.50 4.12 -5.39
C MET A 39 -0.36 5.09 -6.55
N GLU A 40 -1.36 5.11 -7.43
CA GLU A 40 -1.37 5.99 -8.61
C GLU A 40 -2.17 7.27 -8.40
N ALA A 41 -2.80 7.42 -7.22
CA ALA A 41 -3.72 8.50 -6.92
C ALA A 41 -3.46 9.14 -5.55
N GLY A 42 -3.59 10.46 -5.51
CA GLY A 42 -3.61 11.24 -4.28
C GLY A 42 -2.26 11.61 -3.69
N GLU A 43 -2.24 11.93 -2.40
CA GLU A 43 -1.00 12.27 -1.66
C GLU A 43 -0.03 11.08 -1.54
N LEU A 44 -0.55 9.86 -1.73
CA LEU A 44 0.23 8.63 -1.78
C LEU A 44 0.76 8.31 -3.18
N GLN A 45 0.48 9.15 -4.20
CA GLN A 45 0.91 8.89 -5.57
C GLN A 45 2.43 8.69 -5.67
N GLY A 46 2.85 7.61 -6.33
CA GLY A 46 4.26 7.23 -6.49
C GLY A 46 4.92 6.72 -5.21
N ARG A 47 4.13 6.42 -4.16
CA ARG A 47 4.59 5.77 -2.93
C ARG A 47 4.17 4.31 -2.93
N LYS A 48 5.09 3.47 -2.45
CA LYS A 48 4.81 2.06 -2.16
C LYS A 48 4.34 1.94 -0.72
N VAL A 49 3.10 1.54 -0.53
CA VAL A 49 2.47 1.40 0.80
C VAL A 49 1.97 -0.03 0.94
N SER A 50 2.11 -0.64 2.11
CA SER A 50 1.61 -1.99 2.32
C SER A 50 0.07 -2.01 2.33
N VAL A 51 -0.54 -3.11 1.89
CA VAL A 51 -2.00 -3.29 1.96
C VAL A 51 -2.49 -3.12 3.40
N TRP A 52 -1.71 -3.64 4.37
CA TRP A 52 -1.98 -3.49 5.80
C TRP A 52 -2.01 -2.03 6.27
N ASP A 53 -1.01 -1.23 5.90
CA ASP A 53 -0.96 0.20 6.23
C ASP A 53 -2.13 0.96 5.60
N LEU A 54 -2.53 0.61 4.38
CA LEU A 54 -3.69 1.23 3.72
C LEU A 54 -5.02 0.87 4.40
N LEU A 55 -5.20 -0.39 4.81
CA LEU A 55 -6.35 -0.86 5.61
C LEU A 55 -6.45 -0.12 6.94
N HIS A 56 -5.31 0.21 7.56
CA HIS A 56 -5.23 0.94 8.82
C HIS A 56 -5.14 2.46 8.63
N SER A 57 -5.20 2.94 7.38
CA SER A 57 -5.14 4.34 7.06
C SER A 57 -6.51 4.99 7.17
N LYS A 58 -6.53 6.33 7.27
CA LYS A 58 -7.74 7.18 7.26
C LYS A 58 -8.63 7.02 6.01
N TYR A 59 -8.14 6.32 4.99
CA TYR A 59 -8.87 6.03 3.75
C TYR A 59 -9.95 4.97 3.92
N ILE A 60 -9.70 4.00 4.80
CA ILE A 60 -10.57 2.85 5.00
C ILE A 60 -11.14 2.96 6.41
N PRO A 61 -12.47 3.12 6.55
CA PRO A 61 -13.10 3.15 7.86
C PRO A 61 -12.96 1.78 8.52
N GLU A 62 -12.99 1.77 9.85
CA GLU A 62 -12.83 0.55 10.64
C GLU A 62 -13.85 -0.55 10.28
N GLU A 63 -15.09 -0.17 9.94
CA GLU A 63 -16.13 -1.09 9.49
C GLU A 63 -15.72 -1.86 8.22
N ASN A 64 -15.34 -1.13 7.16
CA ASN A 64 -14.87 -1.75 5.91
C ASN A 64 -13.60 -2.58 6.13
N ARG A 65 -12.68 -2.11 6.99
CA ARG A 65 -11.49 -2.88 7.34
C ARG A 65 -11.88 -4.21 7.96
N LYS A 66 -12.78 -4.20 8.94
CA LYS A 66 -13.20 -5.41 9.65
C LYS A 66 -13.87 -6.38 8.68
N GLU A 67 -14.78 -5.91 7.84
CA GLU A 67 -15.46 -6.73 6.83
C GLU A 67 -14.46 -7.36 5.84
N LEU A 68 -13.52 -6.56 5.30
CA LEU A 68 -12.47 -7.07 4.40
C LEU A 68 -11.60 -8.14 5.05
N LEU A 69 -11.22 -7.94 6.32
CA LEU A 69 -10.42 -8.91 7.06
C LEU A 69 -11.20 -10.17 7.41
N GLU A 70 -12.49 -10.07 7.74
CA GLU A 70 -13.35 -11.22 7.99
C GLU A 70 -13.52 -12.07 6.72
N LEU A 71 -13.77 -11.43 5.57
CA LEU A 71 -13.87 -12.11 4.27
C LEU A 71 -12.55 -12.73 3.83
N PHE A 72 -11.42 -12.05 4.05
CA PHE A 72 -10.08 -12.59 3.76
C PHE A 72 -9.74 -13.80 4.64
N GLN A 73 -10.05 -13.73 5.94
CA GLN A 73 -9.86 -14.84 6.88
C GLN A 73 -10.82 -16.01 6.59
N ALA A 74 -12.03 -15.73 6.12
CA ALA A 74 -12.98 -16.74 5.65
C ALA A 74 -12.56 -17.38 4.31
N GLY A 75 -11.55 -16.82 3.63
CA GLY A 75 -11.12 -17.27 2.30
C GLY A 75 -12.07 -16.88 1.17
N GLU A 76 -13.03 -15.99 1.44
CA GLU A 76 -13.94 -15.42 0.42
C GLU A 76 -13.25 -14.38 -0.45
N LEU A 77 -12.24 -13.71 0.10
CA LEU A 77 -11.37 -12.80 -0.63
C LEU A 77 -9.95 -13.35 -0.72
N THR A 78 -9.31 -13.14 -1.86
CA THR A 78 -7.88 -13.36 -2.04
C THR A 78 -7.09 -12.08 -1.79
N LEU A 79 -5.78 -12.23 -1.58
CA LEU A 79 -4.86 -11.12 -1.35
C LEU A 79 -4.92 -10.06 -2.48
N GLU A 80 -4.98 -10.51 -3.74
CA GLU A 80 -5.12 -9.63 -4.91
C GLU A 80 -6.44 -8.87 -4.92
N GLN A 81 -7.53 -9.49 -4.46
CA GLN A 81 -8.83 -8.82 -4.34
C GLN A 81 -8.78 -7.75 -3.24
N VAL A 82 -8.21 -8.06 -2.08
CA VAL A 82 -8.05 -7.08 -0.99
C VAL A 82 -7.19 -5.91 -1.47
N GLU A 83 -6.06 -6.19 -2.14
CA GLU A 83 -5.22 -5.16 -2.76
C GLU A 83 -6.02 -4.26 -3.72
N THR A 84 -6.80 -4.87 -4.63
CA THR A 84 -7.58 -4.13 -5.63
C THR A 84 -8.64 -3.25 -4.96
N VAL A 85 -9.37 -3.78 -3.98
CA VAL A 85 -10.40 -3.04 -3.25
C VAL A 85 -9.78 -1.87 -2.48
N VAL A 86 -8.68 -2.11 -1.77
CA VAL A 86 -7.96 -1.09 -1.00
C VAL A 86 -7.47 0.03 -1.92
N ARG A 87 -6.83 -0.32 -3.05
CA ARG A 87 -6.37 0.64 -4.06
C ARG A 87 -7.53 1.46 -4.63
N ALA A 88 -8.65 0.83 -4.92
CA ALA A 88 -9.84 1.48 -5.45
C ALA A 88 -10.47 2.46 -4.43
N ILE A 89 -10.55 2.07 -3.15
CA ILE A 89 -11.08 2.94 -2.08
C ILE A 89 -10.23 4.20 -1.97
N VAL A 90 -8.90 4.07 -1.90
CA VAL A 90 -8.01 5.23 -1.77
C VAL A 90 -8.12 6.13 -3.01
N THR A 91 -8.10 5.54 -4.21
CA THR A 91 -8.24 6.29 -5.47
C THR A 91 -9.55 7.07 -5.51
N LYS A 92 -10.66 6.43 -5.11
CA LYS A 92 -11.98 7.07 -5.08
C LYS A 92 -12.06 8.16 -4.00
N ALA A 93 -11.46 7.93 -2.83
CA ALA A 93 -11.41 8.91 -1.75
C ALA A 93 -10.61 10.16 -2.15
N GLU A 94 -9.47 10.01 -2.80
CA GLU A 94 -8.65 11.13 -3.28
C GLU A 94 -9.33 11.87 -4.44
N ALA A 95 -9.97 11.14 -5.37
CA ALA A 95 -10.78 11.75 -6.43
C ALA A 95 -11.97 12.55 -5.87
N ALA A 96 -12.61 12.08 -4.80
CA ALA A 96 -13.67 12.81 -4.12
C ALA A 96 -13.13 14.07 -3.42
N ARG A 97 -11.96 13.99 -2.77
CA ARG A 97 -11.28 15.15 -2.16
C ARG A 97 -10.95 16.22 -3.19
N ALA A 98 -10.40 15.84 -4.34
CA ALA A 98 -10.07 16.78 -5.43
C ALA A 98 -11.30 17.57 -5.92
N LYS A 99 -12.48 16.95 -5.94
CA LYS A 99 -13.74 17.60 -6.35
C LYS A 99 -14.32 18.57 -5.32
N GLN A 100 -13.95 18.46 -4.04
CA GLN A 100 -14.47 19.36 -3.00
C GLN A 100 -13.69 20.68 -2.92
N VAL A 101 -12.41 20.68 -3.30
CA VAL A 101 -11.58 21.90 -3.29
C VAL A 101 -12.03 22.91 -4.35
N THR A 102 -12.62 22.44 -5.46
CA THR A 102 -13.08 23.31 -6.54
C THR A 102 -14.39 24.03 -6.24
N ASN A 103 -15.17 23.55 -5.26
CA ASN A 103 -16.50 24.09 -4.97
C ASN A 103 -16.48 25.19 -3.90
N ALA A 104 -15.36 25.36 -3.19
CA ALA A 104 -15.21 26.38 -2.14
C ALA A 104 -14.71 27.75 -2.65
N SER A 105 -14.31 27.87 -3.92
CA SER A 105 -13.88 29.14 -4.52
C SER A 105 -14.99 29.92 -5.25
N GLY A 106 -16.24 29.46 -5.20
CA GLY A 106 -17.36 30.05 -5.94
C GLY A 106 -18.16 31.16 -5.21
N SER A 107 -17.91 31.43 -3.93
CA SER A 107 -18.64 32.50 -3.20
C SER A 107 -17.73 33.67 -2.89
N ARG A 108 -17.42 34.48 -3.89
CA ARG A 108 -16.88 35.83 -3.69
C ARG A 108 -17.61 36.83 -4.59
N ALA A 109 -18.42 37.65 -3.92
CA ALA A 109 -19.04 38.90 -4.34
C ALA A 109 -20.05 38.82 -5.49
N GLU A 110 -21.30 39.18 -5.19
CA GLU A 110 -21.90 40.45 -5.63
C GLU A 110 -22.91 40.93 -4.58
#